data_AF-A0A1V8USR3-F1
#
_entry.id   AF-A0A1V8USR3-F1
#
_cell.length_a   1.000
_cell.length_b   1.000
_cell.length_c   1.000
_cell.angle_alpha   90.00
_cell.angle_beta   90.00
_cell.angle_gamma   90.00
#
_symmetry.space_group_name_H-M   'P 1'
#
loop_
_entity.id
_entity.type
_entity.pdbx_description
1 polymer ?
#
loop_
_entity_poly.entity_id
_entity_poly.type
_entity_poly.pdbx_seq_one_letter_code
_entity_poly.pdbx_strand_id
1 'polypeptide(L)'
;MSTSAWLPPLSGGLLPYWLLLTSAISLANSIQAYTTLARTREVYAGPAPSSYKPPSNPLALTFTAIPNPNSPVTPLSARTFGTWTALAAVIRFYCAYSLNDPRFYEMALWTYGVAWMHFVSEWWVFGSVRWGRGGASSITVATLTLGWMFSVWGTYVN
;
A
#
# COMPACT_ATOMS: atom_id res chain seq x y z
N MET A 1 -3.59 1.12 31.42
CA MET A 1 -4.29 1.96 30.43
C MET A 1 -5.09 1.04 29.52
N SER A 2 -6.41 1.26 29.38
CA SER A 2 -7.25 0.43 28.50
C SER A 2 -6.91 0.69 27.04
N THR A 3 -6.82 -0.36 26.22
CA THR A 3 -6.54 -0.28 24.78
C THR A 3 -7.60 0.48 23.99
N SER A 4 -8.80 0.64 24.56
CA SER A 4 -9.90 1.44 23.99
C SER A 4 -9.60 2.94 23.88
N ALA A 5 -8.62 3.47 24.64
CA ALA A 5 -8.25 4.89 24.57
C ALA A 5 -7.48 5.26 23.29
N TRP A 6 -6.87 4.28 22.62
CA TRP A 6 -6.01 4.49 21.46
C TRP A 6 -6.62 4.04 20.14
N LEU A 7 -7.75 3.33 20.18
CA LEU A 7 -8.42 2.84 18.98
C LEU A 7 -9.49 3.83 18.52
N PRO A 8 -9.76 3.94 17.20
CA PRO A 8 -10.90 4.68 16.69
C PRO A 8 -12.22 4.24 17.35
N PRO A 9 -13.22 5.12 17.46
CA PRO A 9 -14.51 4.77 18.04
C PRO A 9 -15.20 3.65 17.24
N LEU A 10 -15.70 2.61 17.93
CA LEU A 10 -16.46 1.51 17.31
C LEU A 10 -17.74 1.98 16.60
N SER A 11 -18.29 3.13 17.01
CA SER A 11 -19.49 3.72 16.41
C SER A 11 -19.30 4.14 14.95
N GLY A 12 -18.06 4.32 14.49
CA GLY A 12 -17.73 4.69 13.11
C GLY A 12 -17.56 3.52 12.14
N GLY A 13 -18.01 2.31 12.49
CA GLY A 13 -17.92 1.11 11.63
C GLY A 13 -16.50 0.51 11.53
N LEU A 14 -16.29 -0.39 10.56
CA LEU A 14 -15.02 -1.12 10.39
C LEU A 14 -13.96 -0.35 9.58
N LEU A 15 -14.38 0.64 8.78
CA LEU A 15 -13.48 1.41 7.92
C LEU A 15 -12.35 2.13 8.69
N PRO A 16 -12.62 2.82 9.82
CA PRO A 16 -11.56 3.42 10.65
C PRO A 16 -10.45 2.45 11.04
N TYR A 17 -10.80 1.23 11.43
CA TYR A 17 -9.84 0.19 11.82
C TYR A 17 -9.02 -0.31 10.62
N TRP A 18 -9.66 -0.42 9.46
CA TRP A 18 -8.98 -0.77 8.22
C TRP A 18 -7.97 0.32 7.79
N LEU A 19 -8.34 1.59 7.89
CA LEU A 19 -7.44 2.72 7.64
C LEU A 19 -6.27 2.73 8.63
N LEU A 20 -6.54 2.46 9.92
CA LEU A 20 -5.49 2.34 10.92
C LEU A 20 -4.52 1.19 10.60
N LEU A 21 -5.04 0.01 10.27
CA LEU A 21 -4.22 -1.15 9.88
C LEU A 21 -3.35 -0.84 8.66
N THR A 22 -3.95 -0.32 7.60
CA THR A 22 -3.21 -0.01 6.36
C THR A 22 -2.21 1.14 6.56
N SER A 23 -2.48 2.09 7.46
CA SER A 23 -1.51 3.11 7.86
C SER A 23 -0.30 2.51 8.57
N ALA A 24 -0.51 1.58 9.51
CA ALA A 24 0.57 0.90 10.23
C ALA A 24 1.43 0.03 9.29
N ILE A 25 0.79 -0.72 8.39
CA ILE A 25 1.48 -1.51 7.36
C ILE A 25 2.30 -0.60 6.43
N SER A 26 1.73 0.54 6.03
CA SER A 26 2.42 1.51 5.17
C SER A 26 3.64 2.11 5.87
N LEU A 27 3.55 2.42 7.17
CA LEU A 27 4.68 2.91 7.95
C LEU A 27 5.78 1.84 8.08
N ALA A 28 5.42 0.59 8.33
CA ALA A 28 6.36 -0.52 8.35
C ALA A 28 7.04 -0.75 6.98
N ASN A 29 6.30 -0.56 5.87
CA ASN A 29 6.87 -0.60 4.52
C ASN A 29 7.85 0.56 4.30
N SER A 30 7.50 1.77 4.75
CA SER A 30 8.39 2.92 4.70
C SER A 30 9.72 2.63 5.43
N ILE A 31 9.67 2.14 6.67
CA ILE A 31 10.88 1.77 7.43
C ILE A 31 11.70 0.72 6.67
N GLN A 32 11.05 -0.30 6.10
CA GLN A 32 11.72 -1.31 5.28
C GLN A 32 12.45 -0.68 4.09
N ALA A 33 11.83 0.27 3.39
CA ALA A 33 12.43 0.93 2.22
C ALA A 33 13.68 1.78 2.54
N TYR A 34 13.87 2.19 3.81
CA TYR A 34 15.08 2.87 4.28
C TYR A 34 16.16 1.91 4.79
N THR A 35 15.80 0.66 5.12
CA THR A 35 16.72 -0.33 5.70
C THR A 35 17.15 -1.39 4.71
N THR A 36 16.32 -1.71 3.71
CA THR A 36 16.58 -2.77 2.74
C THR A 36 15.91 -2.49 1.39
N LEU A 37 16.54 -2.96 0.31
CA LEU A 37 15.97 -2.90 -1.04
C LEU A 37 15.12 -4.12 -1.38
N ALA A 38 15.17 -5.16 -0.56
CA ALA A 38 14.63 -6.48 -0.86
C ALA A 38 13.16 -6.42 -1.28
N ARG A 39 12.31 -5.83 -0.43
CA ARG A 39 10.86 -5.76 -0.66
C ARG A 39 10.48 -4.79 -1.77
N THR A 40 11.15 -3.64 -1.85
CA THR A 40 10.89 -2.68 -2.94
C THR A 40 11.24 -3.29 -4.30
N ARG A 41 12.31 -4.11 -4.39
CA ARG A 41 12.68 -4.87 -5.60
C ARG A 41 11.72 -6.01 -5.94
N GLU A 42 10.98 -6.54 -4.98
CA GLU A 42 9.89 -7.47 -5.25
C GLU A 42 8.67 -6.77 -5.83
N VAL A 43 8.33 -5.59 -5.28
CA VAL A 43 7.23 -4.76 -5.78
C VAL A 43 7.52 -4.34 -7.21
N TYR A 44 8.68 -3.72 -7.43
CA TYR A 44 9.17 -3.28 -8.73
C TYR A 44 10.17 -4.30 -9.28
N ALA A 45 9.66 -5.46 -9.65
CA ALA A 45 10.47 -6.54 -10.16
C ALA A 45 11.09 -6.26 -11.55
N GLY A 46 10.56 -5.32 -12.32
CA GLY A 46 10.92 -5.16 -13.72
C GLY A 46 10.49 -6.38 -14.57
N PRO A 47 10.92 -6.41 -15.84
CA PRO A 47 10.60 -7.51 -16.76
C PRO A 47 11.06 -8.87 -16.24
N ALA A 48 10.37 -9.93 -16.67
CA ALA A 48 10.80 -11.29 -16.36
C ALA A 48 12.15 -11.61 -16.98
N PRO A 49 13.12 -12.18 -16.24
CA PRO A 49 14.24 -12.82 -16.89
C PRO A 49 13.72 -13.95 -17.79
N SER A 50 14.34 -14.15 -18.94
CA SER A 50 14.01 -15.20 -19.91
C SER A 50 14.03 -16.62 -19.30
N SER A 51 14.83 -16.82 -18.25
CA SER A 51 14.92 -18.08 -17.50
C SER A 51 13.94 -18.19 -16.31
N TYR A 52 13.01 -17.24 -16.14
CA TYR A 52 12.08 -17.23 -15.01
C TYR A 52 11.13 -18.44 -15.06
N LYS A 53 11.29 -19.36 -14.11
CA LYS A 53 10.28 -20.38 -13.81
C LYS A 53 9.47 -19.91 -12.61
N PRO A 54 8.12 -19.82 -12.71
CA PRO A 54 7.31 -19.57 -11.54
C PRO A 54 7.57 -20.67 -10.50
N PRO A 55 7.69 -20.34 -9.21
CA PRO A 55 7.87 -21.35 -8.19
C PRO A 55 6.67 -22.30 -8.20
N SER A 56 6.94 -23.59 -8.08
CA SER A 56 5.93 -24.65 -8.05
C SER A 56 4.99 -24.54 -6.86
N ASN A 57 5.41 -23.85 -5.79
CA ASN A 57 4.57 -23.51 -4.65
C ASN A 57 4.21 -22.00 -4.68
N PRO A 58 2.93 -21.64 -4.87
CA PRO A 58 2.49 -20.24 -4.90
C PRO A 58 2.69 -19.50 -3.56
N LEU A 59 2.82 -20.21 -2.44
CA LEU A 59 3.09 -19.63 -1.11
C LEU A 59 4.56 -19.24 -0.91
N ALA A 60 5.47 -19.75 -1.75
CA ALA A 60 6.90 -19.43 -1.67
C ALA A 60 7.23 -18.01 -2.18
N LEU A 61 6.34 -17.37 -2.94
CA LEU A 61 6.51 -16.01 -3.46
C LEU A 61 6.33 -14.92 -2.41
N THR A 62 5.86 -15.27 -1.21
CA THR A 62 5.32 -14.30 -0.25
C THR A 62 6.31 -13.92 0.85
N PHE A 63 7.35 -14.72 1.11
CA PHE A 63 8.23 -14.56 2.28
C PHE A 63 9.74 -14.52 2.01
N THR A 64 10.21 -14.93 0.82
CA THR A 64 11.62 -14.82 0.46
C THR A 64 11.79 -13.76 -0.62
N ALA A 65 12.53 -12.71 -0.29
CA ALA A 65 12.97 -11.75 -1.27
C ALA A 65 13.94 -12.42 -2.24
N ILE A 66 13.43 -12.90 -3.36
CA ILE A 66 14.29 -13.37 -4.44
C ILE A 66 15.07 -12.15 -4.93
N PRO A 67 16.42 -12.11 -4.78
CA PRO A 67 17.23 -11.05 -5.33
C PRO A 67 16.95 -10.99 -6.82
N ASN A 68 16.35 -9.90 -7.27
CA ASN A 68 16.07 -9.70 -8.68
C ASN A 68 17.13 -8.74 -9.23
N PRO A 69 18.18 -9.25 -9.90
CA PRO A 69 19.21 -8.39 -10.48
C PRO A 69 18.65 -7.44 -11.56
N ASN A 70 17.46 -7.74 -12.10
CA ASN A 70 16.81 -6.93 -13.14
C ASN A 70 15.84 -5.88 -12.58
N SER A 71 15.70 -5.76 -11.26
CA SER A 71 14.85 -4.72 -10.69
C SER A 71 15.47 -3.34 -10.95
N PRO A 72 14.70 -2.37 -11.49
CA PRO A 72 15.18 -1.01 -11.72
C PRO A 72 15.35 -0.21 -10.42
N VAL A 73 15.05 -0.80 -9.25
CA VAL A 73 15.09 -0.10 -7.96
C VAL A 73 16.54 0.18 -7.54
N THR A 74 16.80 1.48 -7.38
CA THR A 74 18.02 2.01 -6.78
C THR A 74 17.80 2.30 -5.29
N PRO A 75 18.88 2.46 -4.50
CA PRO A 75 18.74 2.89 -3.11
C PRO A 75 17.99 4.22 -2.94
N LEU A 76 18.18 5.14 -3.87
CA LEU A 76 17.50 6.43 -3.84
C LEU A 76 15.99 6.25 -4.12
N SER A 77 15.62 5.54 -5.18
CA SER A 77 14.21 5.34 -5.53
C SER A 77 13.45 4.54 -4.47
N ALA A 78 14.11 3.60 -3.79
CA ALA A 78 13.52 2.90 -2.64
C ALA A 78 13.18 3.86 -1.49
N ARG A 79 14.10 4.74 -1.10
CA ARG A 79 13.83 5.75 -0.06
C ARG A 79 12.73 6.72 -0.48
N THR A 80 12.73 7.20 -1.73
CA THR A 80 11.66 8.06 -2.26
C THR A 80 10.29 7.38 -2.19
N PHE A 81 10.22 6.10 -2.57
CA PHE A 81 9.00 5.28 -2.42
C PHE A 81 8.59 5.17 -0.95
N GLY A 82 9.55 4.95 -0.04
CA GLY A 82 9.32 4.94 1.41
C GLY A 82 8.79 6.26 1.93
N THR A 83 9.34 7.41 1.51
CA THR A 83 8.87 8.75 1.91
C THR A 83 7.43 8.98 1.49
N TRP A 84 7.11 8.70 0.22
CA TRP A 84 5.76 8.85 -0.31
C TRP A 84 4.77 7.92 0.41
N THR A 85 5.19 6.69 0.73
CA THR A 85 4.38 5.74 1.50
C THR A 85 4.13 6.20 2.94
N ALA A 86 5.13 6.81 3.59
CA ALA A 86 4.96 7.39 4.93
C ALA A 86 4.01 8.58 4.92
N LEU A 87 4.09 9.45 3.92
CA LEU A 87 3.16 10.57 3.76
C LEU A 87 1.71 10.07 3.66
N ALA A 88 1.47 9.06 2.81
CA ALA A 88 0.17 8.42 2.71
C ALA A 88 -0.27 7.77 4.04
N ALA A 89 0.65 7.12 4.76
CA ALA A 89 0.37 6.52 6.06
C ALA A 89 -0.11 7.55 7.09
N VAL A 90 0.55 8.71 7.17
CA VAL A 90 0.18 9.79 8.10
C VAL A 90 -1.23 10.29 7.80
N ILE A 91 -1.54 10.56 6.53
CA ILE A 91 -2.89 11.02 6.13
C ILE A 91 -3.96 9.98 6.49
N ARG A 92 -3.71 8.70 6.19
CA ARG A 92 -4.65 7.60 6.49
C ARG A 92 -4.83 7.39 7.99
N PHE A 93 -3.76 7.56 8.77
CA PHE A 93 -3.81 7.51 10.23
C PHE A 93 -4.73 8.61 10.78
N TYR A 94 -4.54 9.87 10.36
CA TYR A 94 -5.41 10.95 10.81
C TYR A 94 -6.86 10.74 10.37
N CYS A 95 -7.08 10.30 9.13
CA CYS A 95 -8.41 9.96 8.65
C CYS A 95 -9.08 8.87 9.50
N ALA A 96 -8.33 7.86 9.97
CA ALA A 96 -8.88 6.81 10.84
C ALA A 96 -9.52 7.36 12.14
N TYR A 97 -9.06 8.50 12.66
CA TYR A 97 -9.65 9.15 13.84
C TYR A 97 -10.63 10.27 13.49
N SER A 98 -10.70 10.68 12.22
CA SER A 98 -11.49 11.82 11.75
C SER A 98 -12.29 11.47 10.49
N LEU A 99 -12.95 10.30 10.49
CA LEU A 99 -13.71 9.82 9.32
C LEU A 99 -14.86 10.76 8.91
N ASN A 100 -15.48 11.42 9.89
CA ASN A 100 -16.62 12.33 9.67
C ASN A 100 -16.21 13.74 9.21
N ASP A 101 -14.91 14.01 9.08
CA ASP A 101 -14.44 15.26 8.47
C ASP A 101 -14.20 15.00 6.98
N PRO A 102 -14.99 15.62 6.08
CA PRO A 102 -14.87 15.45 4.64
C PRO A 102 -13.44 15.65 4.12
N ARG A 103 -12.69 16.57 4.72
CA ARG A 103 -11.34 16.93 4.26
C ARG A 103 -10.37 15.79 4.47
N PHE A 104 -10.41 15.15 5.64
CA PHE A 104 -9.54 14.00 5.93
C PHE A 104 -9.96 12.78 5.11
N TYR A 105 -11.27 12.59 4.94
CA TYR A 105 -11.82 11.51 4.13
C TYR A 105 -11.37 11.60 2.67
N GLU A 106 -11.54 12.78 2.06
CA GLU A 106 -11.12 13.07 0.69
C GLU A 106 -9.61 12.93 0.52
N MET A 107 -8.82 13.48 1.44
CA MET A 107 -7.36 13.34 1.39
C MET A 107 -6.95 11.86 1.43
N ALA A 108 -7.53 11.06 2.33
CA ALA A 108 -7.25 9.64 2.40
C ALA A 108 -7.65 8.93 1.10
N LEU A 109 -8.83 9.25 0.54
CA LEU A 109 -9.29 8.73 -0.75
C LEU A 109 -8.29 9.06 -1.87
N TRP A 110 -7.82 10.30 -1.94
CA TRP A 110 -6.79 10.71 -2.89
C TRP A 110 -5.48 9.96 -2.71
N THR A 111 -5.04 9.66 -1.48
CA THR A 111 -3.82 8.85 -1.29
C THR A 111 -3.96 7.43 -1.84
N TYR A 112 -5.15 6.82 -1.75
CA TYR A 112 -5.40 5.52 -2.39
C TYR A 112 -5.56 5.66 -3.90
N GLY A 113 -6.17 6.75 -4.38
CA GLY A 113 -6.31 7.07 -5.81
C GLY A 113 -4.96 7.22 -6.50
N VAL A 114 -4.04 8.02 -5.92
CA VAL A 114 -2.68 8.18 -6.43
C VAL A 114 -1.92 6.85 -6.39
N ALA A 115 -2.06 6.07 -5.31
CA ALA A 115 -1.45 4.74 -5.23
C ALA A 115 -1.95 3.81 -6.32
N TRP A 116 -3.27 3.77 -6.53
CA TRP A 116 -3.90 2.96 -7.56
C TRP A 116 -3.41 3.35 -8.95
N MET A 117 -3.46 4.65 -9.29
CA MET A 117 -2.99 5.15 -10.59
C MET A 117 -1.51 4.82 -10.82
N HIS A 118 -0.66 5.05 -9.82
CA HIS A 118 0.77 4.73 -9.87
C HIS A 118 0.98 3.24 -10.15
N PHE A 119 0.48 2.35 -9.30
CA PHE A 119 0.73 0.91 -9.45
C PHE A 119 0.07 0.29 -10.69
N VAL A 120 -1.09 0.80 -11.12
CA VAL A 120 -1.73 0.37 -12.38
C VAL A 120 -0.88 0.83 -13.57
N SER A 121 -0.37 2.07 -13.57
CA SER A 121 0.52 2.54 -14.65
C SER A 121 1.83 1.75 -14.70
N GLU A 122 2.41 1.41 -13.55
CA GLU A 122 3.62 0.60 -13.43
C GLU A 122 3.40 -0.84 -13.94
N TRP A 123 2.16 -1.35 -13.85
CA TRP A 123 1.80 -2.67 -14.36
C TRP A 123 1.45 -2.66 -15.86
N TRP A 124 0.61 -1.74 -16.32
CA TRP A 124 0.07 -1.72 -17.68
C TRP A 124 0.92 -0.93 -18.69
N VAL A 125 1.62 0.11 -18.25
CA VAL A 125 2.34 1.03 -19.15
C VAL A 125 3.85 0.80 -19.05
N PHE A 126 4.41 0.84 -17.83
CA PHE A 126 5.87 0.82 -17.66
C PHE A 126 6.46 -0.59 -17.46
N GLY A 127 5.65 -1.59 -17.09
CA GLY A 127 6.09 -2.99 -16.93
C GLY A 127 7.11 -3.21 -15.80
N SER A 128 7.22 -2.28 -14.86
CA SER A 128 8.08 -2.36 -13.68
C SER A 128 7.46 -3.21 -12.57
N VAL A 129 6.13 -3.31 -12.51
CA VAL A 129 5.36 -4.13 -11.56
C VAL A 129 4.77 -5.35 -12.28
N ARG A 130 4.75 -6.50 -11.59
CA ARG A 130 4.24 -7.77 -12.14
C ARG A 130 3.22 -8.44 -11.22
N TRP A 131 2.28 -9.15 -11.84
CA TRP A 131 1.31 -9.98 -11.13
C TRP A 131 2.00 -11.11 -10.36
N GLY A 132 1.52 -11.43 -9.16
CA GLY A 132 2.07 -12.49 -8.30
C GLY A 132 3.38 -12.15 -7.57
N ARG A 133 3.92 -10.94 -7.72
CA ARG A 133 4.96 -10.38 -6.84
C ARG A 133 4.38 -9.23 -6.01
N GLY A 134 5.11 -8.76 -5.00
CA GLY A 134 4.62 -7.82 -3.97
C GLY A 134 3.77 -6.65 -4.48
N GLY A 135 4.00 -6.14 -5.70
CA GLY A 135 3.22 -5.04 -6.27
C GLY A 135 1.76 -5.35 -6.60
N ALA A 136 1.40 -6.60 -6.87
CA ALA A 136 0.00 -7.00 -7.06
C ALA A 136 -0.85 -6.76 -5.79
N SER A 137 -0.23 -6.90 -4.60
CA SER A 137 -0.92 -6.66 -3.33
C SER A 137 -1.34 -5.19 -3.16
N SER A 138 -0.52 -4.25 -3.63
CA SER A 138 -0.79 -2.82 -3.52
C SER A 138 -1.97 -2.39 -4.40
N ILE A 139 -2.07 -2.94 -5.63
CA ILE A 139 -3.22 -2.69 -6.51
C ILE A 139 -4.51 -3.22 -5.89
N THR A 140 -4.49 -4.44 -5.35
CA THR A 140 -5.66 -5.05 -4.70
C THR A 140 -6.11 -4.24 -3.49
N VAL A 141 -5.19 -3.90 -2.58
CA VAL A 141 -5.52 -3.11 -1.38
C VAL A 141 -6.05 -1.72 -1.75
N ALA A 142 -5.44 -1.05 -2.72
CA ALA A 142 -5.90 0.27 -3.18
C ALA A 142 -7.29 0.19 -3.81
N THR A 143 -7.54 -0.80 -4.66
CA THR A 143 -8.85 -1.00 -5.33
C THR A 143 -9.96 -1.30 -4.32
N LEU A 144 -9.70 -2.24 -3.39
CA LEU A 144 -10.67 -2.60 -2.36
C LEU A 144 -10.98 -1.42 -1.42
N THR A 145 -9.95 -0.67 -1.02
CA THR A 145 -10.14 0.45 -0.09
C THR A 145 -10.86 1.61 -0.77
N LEU A 146 -10.52 1.95 -2.02
CA LEU A 146 -11.24 2.95 -2.80
C LEU A 146 -12.71 2.57 -2.96
N GLY A 147 -12.99 1.35 -3.42
CA GLY A 147 -14.36 0.87 -3.61
C GLY A 147 -15.16 0.89 -2.30
N TRP A 148 -14.54 0.47 -1.18
CA TRP A 148 -15.19 0.52 0.12
C TRP A 148 -15.47 1.96 0.53
N MET A 149 -14.48 2.86 0.47
CA MET A 149 -14.69 4.26 0.82
C MET A 149 -15.83 4.88 -0.01
N PHE A 150 -15.84 4.71 -1.34
CA PHE A 150 -16.93 5.21 -2.16
C PHE A 150 -18.30 4.61 -1.78
N SER A 151 -18.38 3.32 -1.45
CA SER A 151 -19.65 2.67 -1.07
C SER A 151 -20.28 3.20 0.21
N VAL A 152 -19.48 3.73 1.13
CA VAL A 152 -19.93 4.28 2.42
C VAL A 152 -19.79 5.79 2.51
N TRP A 153 -19.56 6.47 1.38
CA TRP A 153 -19.30 7.91 1.31
C TRP A 153 -20.37 8.71 2.06
N GLY A 154 -21.65 8.48 1.74
CA GLY A 154 -22.76 9.22 2.35
C GLY A 154 -22.99 8.92 3.84
N THR A 155 -22.27 7.96 4.43
CA THR A 155 -22.30 7.73 5.89
C THR A 155 -21.37 8.69 6.63
N TYR A 156 -20.25 9.09 6.00
CA TYR A 156 -19.17 9.82 6.66
C TYR A 156 -18.96 11.23 6.12
N VAL A 157 -19.32 11.47 4.86
CA VAL A 157 -19.21 12.78 4.21
C VAL A 157 -20.63 13.34 4.06
N ASN A 158 -20.97 14.28 4.94
CA ASN A 158 -22.23 15.03 4.96
C ASN A 158 -21.99 16.53 4.73
#